data_AF-R7YR07-F1
#
_entry.id   AF-R7YR07-F1
#
_cell.length_a   1.000
_cell.length_b   1.000
_cell.length_c   1.000
_cell.angle_alpha   90.00
_cell.angle_beta   90.00
_cell.angle_gamma   90.00
#
_symmetry.space_group_name_H-M   'P 1'
#
loop_
_entity.id
_entity.type
_entity.pdbx_description
1 polymer ?
#
loop_
_entity_poly.entity_id
_entity_poly.type
_entity_poly.pdbx_seq_one_letter_code
_entity_poly.pdbx_strand_id
1 'polypeptide(L)'
;MGDDRRRQKRVCSEDCWLRTYSPQPPGAVVDAAYKTLPDQAEAARKLFRPIKPWQTRILCIEPAERSTDPLICQLRTAEMIYYEGVVLSDSQVLITYDALSYAWGCLNFTHPLIVNGLIYPITANLSNALRALRDPQQVYYIWVDAVCINQYDDEEKSVQVRRMIAIFRKAQSVIAWLGLKEECGYAAIDYLQDSTDVDEHRDECMPELREIHKGLQELYKRPWLRRTWVRQEVFVARDLSVRCGQTAVPWSTFLIVPRVLDSIEEQLRSAKVDFSPADLRALSNVEHLRQGKLEEVALTTALASRRRNDIGWHGGDSINLLTVLRTAGHFKATNPRDFVYGVLGMTDTATRSKADNSPAPDNLETLPVDYSKSVSEIFQDAAKYLINRGHLLHVLHHAGGRRGLDLDLPSWTPDWRYTSGSKPNFSATSTLVAIWKIELLPAS
;
A
#
# COMPACT_ATOMS: atom_id res chain seq x y z
N MET A 1 2.32 -26.51 35.07
CA MET A 1 3.30 -26.57 33.97
C MET A 1 2.93 -25.48 32.99
N GLY A 2 3.72 -24.40 32.95
CA GLY A 2 3.43 -23.20 32.17
C GLY A 2 3.71 -23.42 30.69
N ASP A 3 2.73 -23.06 29.86
CA ASP A 3 2.81 -23.12 28.39
C ASP A 3 3.58 -21.90 27.88
N ASP A 4 4.90 -22.09 27.71
CA ASP A 4 5.84 -21.15 27.13
C ASP A 4 5.56 -21.01 25.61
N ARG A 5 4.53 -20.23 25.25
CA ARG A 5 4.29 -19.80 23.88
C ARG A 5 5.40 -18.84 23.45
N ARG A 6 6.52 -19.42 23.04
CA ARG A 6 7.65 -18.71 22.43
C ARG A 6 7.15 -17.86 21.28
N ARG A 7 7.25 -16.54 21.47
CA ARG A 7 7.04 -15.51 20.43
C ARG A 7 7.94 -15.83 19.24
N GLN A 8 7.33 -16.31 18.16
CA GLN A 8 8.01 -16.54 16.90
C GLN A 8 8.48 -15.16 16.38
N LYS A 9 9.80 -14.94 16.37
CA LYS A 9 10.41 -13.79 15.67
C LYS A 9 9.87 -13.82 14.24
N ARG A 10 9.16 -12.76 13.83
CA ARG A 10 8.61 -12.62 12.46
C ARG A 10 9.77 -12.45 11.48
N VAL A 11 10.45 -13.55 11.14
CA VAL A 11 11.39 -13.60 10.03
C VAL A 11 10.54 -13.74 8.76
N CYS A 12 10.69 -12.82 7.81
CA CYS A 12 10.06 -12.91 6.48
C CYS A 12 10.45 -14.28 5.88
N SER A 13 9.47 -15.09 5.44
CA SER A 13 9.69 -16.47 4.99
C SER A 13 10.70 -16.55 3.84
N GLU A 14 11.28 -17.71 3.57
CA GLU A 14 12.19 -17.87 2.43
C GLU A 14 11.50 -17.50 1.09
N ASP A 15 10.20 -17.76 0.97
CA ASP A 15 9.37 -17.45 -0.21
C ASP A 15 8.85 -16.00 -0.28
N CYS A 16 9.27 -15.14 0.65
CA CYS A 16 8.83 -13.75 0.74
C CYS A 16 9.35 -12.96 -0.47
N TRP A 17 8.45 -12.58 -1.39
CA TRP A 17 8.79 -11.91 -2.65
C TRP A 17 9.62 -10.61 -2.49
N LEU A 18 9.57 -9.97 -1.32
CA LEU A 18 10.41 -8.81 -0.98
C LEU A 18 11.91 -9.17 -0.89
N ARG A 19 12.28 -10.42 -0.58
CA ARG A 19 13.68 -10.89 -0.57
C ARG A 19 14.28 -11.03 -1.97
N THR A 20 13.46 -11.41 -2.96
CA THR A 20 13.90 -11.50 -4.37
C THR A 20 14.17 -10.12 -4.98
N TYR A 21 13.67 -9.06 -4.36
CA TYR A 21 13.96 -7.69 -4.72
C TYR A 21 15.23 -7.23 -3.98
N SER A 22 16.39 -7.41 -4.60
CA SER A 22 17.68 -6.94 -4.07
C SER A 22 18.16 -5.75 -4.90
N PRO A 23 17.79 -4.49 -4.55
CA PRO A 23 18.58 -3.37 -5.01
C PRO A 23 19.98 -3.57 -4.42
N GLN A 24 21.03 -3.56 -5.23
CA GLN A 24 22.39 -3.57 -4.68
C GLN A 24 22.49 -2.36 -3.75
N PRO A 25 22.75 -2.55 -2.44
CA PRO A 25 22.82 -1.41 -1.55
C PRO A 25 24.02 -0.57 -1.97
N PRO A 26 23.88 0.74 -2.24
CA PRO A 26 25.03 1.62 -2.18
C PRO A 26 25.62 1.46 -0.78
N GLY A 27 26.95 1.28 -0.71
CA GLY A 27 27.68 0.87 0.49
C GLY A 27 27.10 1.52 1.74
N ALA A 28 26.44 0.71 2.57
CA ALA A 28 25.78 1.21 3.76
C ALA A 28 26.82 1.93 4.61
N VAL A 29 26.68 3.24 4.76
CA VAL A 29 27.35 3.97 5.83
C VAL A 29 26.64 3.53 7.10
N VAL A 30 27.07 2.39 7.64
CA VAL A 30 26.65 1.93 8.96
C VAL A 30 27.16 3.00 9.91
N ASP A 31 26.24 3.76 10.52
CA ASP A 31 26.56 4.77 11.53
C ASP A 31 27.41 4.08 12.61
N ALA A 32 28.73 4.31 12.58
CA ALA A 32 29.72 3.58 13.39
C ALA A 32 29.55 3.80 14.91
N ALA A 33 28.63 4.67 15.30
CA ALA A 33 28.31 5.03 16.67
C ALA A 33 27.52 3.96 17.44
N TYR A 34 26.79 3.05 16.77
CA TYR A 34 25.92 2.08 17.44
C TYR A 34 26.39 0.64 17.24
N LYS A 35 27.39 0.21 18.03
CA LYS A 35 28.01 -1.13 17.93
C LYS A 35 27.02 -2.29 18.14
N THR A 36 25.92 -2.08 18.85
CA THR A 36 24.80 -3.04 18.98
C THR A 36 23.47 -2.30 19.13
N LEU A 37 22.48 -2.64 18.31
CA LEU A 37 21.10 -2.14 18.44
C LEU A 37 20.30 -3.02 19.41
N PRO A 38 19.36 -2.46 20.19
CA PRO A 38 18.51 -3.25 21.08
C PRO A 38 17.59 -4.17 20.29
N ASP A 39 17.04 -5.21 20.94
CA ASP A 39 15.95 -5.99 20.33
C ASP A 39 14.70 -5.12 20.20
N GLN A 40 14.07 -5.14 19.02
CA GLN A 40 12.93 -4.27 18.74
C GLN A 40 11.72 -4.54 19.65
N ALA A 41 11.51 -5.79 20.10
CA ALA A 41 10.43 -6.10 21.03
C ALA A 41 10.69 -5.57 22.44
N GLU A 42 11.96 -5.45 22.84
CA GLU A 42 12.35 -4.80 24.09
C GLU A 42 12.21 -3.27 23.98
N ALA A 43 12.69 -2.69 22.89
CA ALA A 43 12.54 -1.27 22.61
C ALA A 43 11.05 -0.85 22.60
N ALA A 44 10.20 -1.63 21.93
CA ALA A 44 8.75 -1.41 21.88
C ALA A 44 8.11 -1.41 23.28
N ARG A 45 8.49 -2.35 24.16
CA ARG A 45 7.98 -2.42 25.55
C ARG A 45 8.28 -1.18 26.37
N LYS A 46 9.41 -0.52 26.11
CA LYS A 46 9.81 0.73 26.81
C LYS A 46 9.17 1.96 26.20
N LEU A 47 9.04 1.98 24.86
CA LEU A 47 8.57 3.13 24.10
C LEU A 47 7.05 3.31 24.16
N PHE A 48 6.28 2.23 23.92
CA PHE A 48 4.84 2.33 23.73
C PHE A 48 4.07 2.36 25.06
N ARG A 49 3.11 3.27 25.13
CA ARG A 49 2.08 3.33 26.19
C ARG A 49 0.71 3.04 25.57
N PRO A 50 -0.20 2.35 26.28
CA PRO A 50 -1.54 2.08 25.76
C PRO A 50 -2.24 3.36 25.30
N ILE A 51 -2.95 3.29 24.17
CA ILE A 51 -3.73 4.38 23.60
C ILE A 51 -5.21 3.99 23.56
N LYS A 52 -6.10 4.98 23.64
CA LYS A 52 -7.54 4.74 23.51
C LYS A 52 -7.91 4.35 22.08
N PRO A 53 -9.06 3.68 21.85
CA PRO A 53 -9.45 3.25 20.51
C PRO A 53 -9.50 4.37 19.48
N TRP A 54 -9.81 5.61 19.86
CA TRP A 54 -9.88 6.79 18.98
C TRP A 54 -8.59 7.60 18.86
N GLN A 55 -7.53 7.15 19.51
CA GLN A 55 -6.22 7.79 19.45
C GLN A 55 -5.32 7.07 18.44
N THR A 56 -4.31 7.81 17.97
CA THR A 56 -3.16 7.29 17.20
C THR A 56 -1.89 7.95 17.77
N ARG A 57 -0.74 7.69 17.16
CA ARG A 57 0.50 8.39 17.48
C ARG A 57 1.03 9.10 16.25
N ILE A 58 1.60 10.29 16.43
CA ILE A 58 2.31 11.03 15.39
C ILE A 58 3.80 11.04 15.76
N LEU A 59 4.64 10.78 14.75
CA LEU A 59 6.08 10.90 14.86
C LEU A 59 6.46 12.34 14.49
N CYS A 60 7.04 13.06 15.44
CA CYS A 60 7.60 14.39 15.26
C CYS A 60 9.10 14.23 15.02
N ILE A 61 9.58 14.51 13.82
CA ILE A 61 11.01 14.47 13.47
C ILE A 61 11.61 15.84 13.79
N GLU A 62 12.64 15.87 14.63
CA GLU A 62 13.37 17.10 14.95
C GLU A 62 14.20 17.56 13.74
N PRO A 63 14.33 18.89 13.52
CA PRO A 63 15.13 19.42 12.43
C PRO A 63 16.62 19.14 12.62
N ALA A 64 17.35 19.04 11.51
CA ALA A 64 18.81 18.96 11.53
C ALA A 64 19.43 19.50 10.23
N GLU A 65 20.60 20.11 10.35
CA GLU A 65 21.28 20.75 9.21
C GLU A 65 21.83 19.74 8.20
N ARG A 66 22.38 18.61 8.66
CA ARG A 66 23.00 17.61 7.77
C ARG A 66 22.11 16.40 7.64
N SER A 67 22.04 15.83 6.43
CA SER A 67 21.28 14.60 6.17
C SER A 67 21.80 13.39 6.97
N THR A 68 23.06 13.42 7.39
CA THR A 68 23.74 12.39 8.18
C THR A 68 23.46 12.48 9.68
N ASP A 69 23.00 13.64 10.18
CA ASP A 69 22.79 13.84 11.62
C ASP A 69 21.76 12.84 12.17
N PRO A 70 21.88 12.37 13.43
CA PRO A 70 20.99 11.36 13.99
C PRO A 70 19.51 11.71 13.81
N LEU A 71 18.68 10.71 13.51
CA LEU A 71 17.23 10.89 13.49
C LEU A 71 16.72 10.93 14.93
N ILE A 72 16.45 12.13 15.42
CA ILE A 72 15.85 12.38 16.73
C ILE A 72 14.37 12.70 16.51
N CYS A 73 13.51 12.00 17.25
CA CYS A 73 12.07 12.12 17.12
C CYS A 73 11.37 12.08 18.47
N GLN A 74 10.16 12.63 18.49
CA GLN A 74 9.19 12.45 19.56
C GLN A 74 8.00 11.66 19.04
N LEU A 75 7.55 10.67 19.80
CA LEU A 75 6.32 9.93 19.50
C LEU A 75 5.22 10.43 20.43
N ARG A 76 4.27 11.19 19.87
CA ARG A 76 3.22 11.87 20.64
C ARG A 76 1.86 11.23 20.36
N THR A 77 1.06 11.08 21.41
CA THR A 77 -0.31 10.56 21.28
C THR A 77 -1.21 11.67 20.73
N ALA A 78 -2.06 11.32 19.77
CA ALA A 78 -2.95 12.25 19.09
C ALA A 78 -4.38 11.72 19.01
N GLU A 79 -5.34 12.61 19.15
CA GLU A 79 -6.76 12.31 19.05
C GLU A 79 -7.27 12.52 17.63
N MET A 80 -7.99 11.54 17.12
CA MET A 80 -8.62 11.60 15.81
C MET A 80 -9.90 12.44 15.89
N ILE A 81 -9.84 13.67 15.40
CA ILE A 81 -10.99 14.59 15.37
C ILE A 81 -11.88 14.41 14.13
N TYR A 82 -12.96 15.18 13.99
CA TYR A 82 -13.82 15.10 12.80
C TYR A 82 -13.16 15.74 11.57
N TYR A 83 -12.50 16.89 11.74
CA TYR A 83 -11.87 17.68 10.68
C TYR A 83 -10.46 17.19 10.33
N GLU A 84 -9.76 17.95 9.48
CA GLU A 84 -8.42 17.64 8.99
C GLU A 84 -7.37 17.65 10.12
N GLY A 85 -6.30 16.86 9.96
CA GLY A 85 -5.27 16.76 10.98
C GLY A 85 -5.69 15.97 12.22
N VAL A 86 -4.96 16.21 13.32
CA VAL A 86 -5.19 15.58 14.63
C VAL A 86 -4.88 16.55 15.77
N VAL A 87 -5.41 16.28 16.97
CA VAL A 87 -5.11 17.06 18.17
C VAL A 87 -4.13 16.30 19.05
N LEU A 88 -2.98 16.89 19.37
CA LEU A 88 -2.00 16.28 20.27
C LEU A 88 -2.54 16.23 21.70
N SER A 89 -2.56 15.06 22.32
CA SER A 89 -3.25 14.84 23.60
C SER A 89 -2.61 15.57 24.78
N ASP A 90 -1.31 15.80 24.72
CA ASP A 90 -0.51 16.45 25.76
C ASP A 90 -0.57 17.99 25.68
N SER A 91 -0.56 18.57 24.48
CA SER A 91 -0.58 20.03 24.30
C SER A 91 -1.94 20.60 23.89
N GLN A 92 -2.90 19.75 23.51
CA GLN A 92 -4.21 20.15 22.99
C GLN A 92 -4.12 21.05 21.74
N VAL A 93 -3.06 20.87 20.95
CA VAL A 93 -2.80 21.64 19.72
C VAL A 93 -3.25 20.84 18.51
N LEU A 94 -4.01 21.50 17.63
CA LEU A 94 -4.34 20.97 16.30
C LEU A 94 -3.11 21.05 15.39
N ILE A 95 -2.74 19.92 14.79
CA ILE A 95 -1.65 19.83 13.83
C ILE A 95 -2.11 19.16 12.54
N THR A 96 -1.46 19.52 11.44
CA THR A 96 -1.45 18.72 10.21
C THR A 96 -0.23 17.79 10.22
N TYR A 97 -0.31 16.72 9.43
CA TYR A 97 0.76 15.73 9.32
C TYR A 97 0.70 15.06 7.96
N ASP A 98 1.82 14.52 7.51
CA ASP A 98 1.89 13.68 6.33
C ASP A 98 1.81 12.19 6.70
N ALA A 99 1.30 11.35 5.80
CA ALA A 99 1.30 9.90 5.99
C ALA A 99 2.30 9.22 5.06
N LEU A 100 3.22 8.43 5.62
CA LEU A 100 4.21 7.70 4.84
C LEU A 100 3.63 6.39 4.30
N SER A 101 3.59 6.29 2.98
CA SER A 101 3.27 5.08 2.24
C SER A 101 4.57 4.50 1.67
N TYR A 102 5.12 3.44 2.29
CA TYR A 102 6.41 2.88 1.89
C TYR A 102 6.45 1.37 2.01
N ALA A 103 7.25 0.70 1.17
CA ALA A 103 7.46 -0.74 1.30
C ALA A 103 8.38 -1.05 2.48
N TRP A 104 7.90 -1.81 3.47
CA TRP A 104 8.73 -2.18 4.63
C TRP A 104 10.00 -2.94 4.25
N GLY A 105 9.96 -3.70 3.14
CA GLY A 105 11.10 -4.49 2.67
C GLY A 105 11.41 -5.68 3.59
N CYS A 106 12.66 -6.14 3.55
CA CYS A 106 13.17 -7.13 4.49
C CYS A 106 13.23 -6.53 5.90
N LEU A 107 12.72 -7.25 6.90
CA LEU A 107 12.67 -6.83 8.32
C LEU A 107 14.05 -6.89 9.02
N ASN A 108 15.07 -6.34 8.35
CA ASN A 108 16.42 -6.20 8.88
C ASN A 108 16.52 -4.83 9.54
N PHE A 109 16.43 -4.80 10.87
CA PHE A 109 16.48 -3.58 11.67
C PHE A 109 17.92 -3.16 11.95
N THR A 110 18.53 -2.49 10.99
CA THR A 110 19.96 -2.14 10.99
C THR A 110 20.22 -0.68 11.35
N HIS A 111 19.20 0.16 11.42
CA HIS A 111 19.35 1.60 11.61
C HIS A 111 18.70 2.08 12.92
N PRO A 112 19.36 2.99 13.67
CA PRO A 112 18.80 3.56 14.88
C PRO A 112 17.82 4.70 14.58
N LEU A 113 16.71 4.74 15.31
CA LEU A 113 15.83 5.90 15.43
C LEU A 113 15.77 6.29 16.91
N ILE A 114 16.13 7.53 17.27
CA ILE A 114 16.04 7.99 18.67
C ILE A 114 14.63 8.53 18.86
N VAL A 115 13.79 7.85 19.64
CA VAL A 115 12.40 8.22 19.90
C VAL A 115 12.18 8.40 21.38
N ASN A 116 11.74 9.59 21.81
CA ASN A 116 11.53 9.92 23.24
C ASN A 116 12.79 9.60 24.09
N GLY A 117 13.99 9.82 23.54
CA GLY A 117 15.27 9.52 24.18
C GLY A 117 15.68 8.04 24.19
N LEU A 118 14.89 7.14 23.59
CA LEU A 118 15.17 5.71 23.49
C LEU A 118 15.61 5.32 22.07
N ILE A 119 16.51 4.37 21.93
CA ILE A 119 16.88 3.83 20.61
C ILE A 119 15.85 2.79 20.18
N TYR A 120 15.16 3.04 19.07
CA TYR A 120 14.23 2.14 18.41
C TYR A 120 14.82 1.67 17.07
N PRO A 121 15.08 0.36 16.88
CA PRO A 121 15.62 -0.16 15.62
C PRO A 121 14.60 -0.10 14.48
N ILE A 122 15.01 0.47 13.35
CA ILE A 122 14.24 0.57 12.11
C ILE A 122 15.01 -0.02 10.91
N THR A 123 14.28 -0.29 9.83
CA THR A 123 14.85 -0.75 8.56
C THR A 123 15.61 0.37 7.85
N ALA A 124 16.60 0.02 7.02
CA ALA A 124 17.30 0.97 6.16
C ALA A 124 16.35 1.81 5.29
N ASN A 125 15.33 1.18 4.70
CA ASN A 125 14.38 1.88 3.83
C ASN A 125 13.62 2.99 4.59
N LEU A 126 13.13 2.68 5.80
CA LEU A 126 12.49 3.69 6.64
C LEU A 126 13.46 4.79 7.07
N SER A 127 14.69 4.46 7.44
CA SER A 127 15.71 5.46 7.79
C SER A 127 15.96 6.43 6.62
N ASN A 128 16.11 5.91 5.41
CA ASN A 128 16.30 6.71 4.20
C ASN A 128 15.11 7.62 3.93
N ALA A 129 13.88 7.11 4.04
CA ALA A 129 12.66 7.89 3.88
C ALA A 129 12.59 9.03 4.91
N LEU A 130 12.79 8.74 6.19
CA LEU A 130 12.72 9.76 7.26
C LEU A 130 13.81 10.83 7.10
N ARG A 131 15.03 10.45 6.69
CA ARG A 131 16.12 11.42 6.43
C ARG A 131 15.82 12.30 5.22
N ALA A 132 15.23 11.76 4.16
CA ALA A 132 14.85 12.53 2.98
C ALA A 132 13.67 13.48 3.24
N LEU A 133 12.80 13.14 4.20
CA LEU A 133 11.65 13.94 4.59
C LEU A 133 11.92 14.95 5.71
N ARG A 134 13.03 14.79 6.44
CA ARG A 134 13.39 15.67 7.55
C ARG A 134 13.63 17.09 7.04
N ASP A 135 12.86 18.03 7.59
CA ASP A 135 13.03 19.45 7.34
C ASP A 135 14.25 19.99 8.12
N PRO A 136 15.10 20.85 7.53
CA PRO A 136 16.28 21.37 8.20
C PRO A 136 15.99 22.45 9.25
N GLN A 137 14.79 23.04 9.25
CA GLN A 137 14.45 24.21 10.07
C GLN A 137 13.27 23.97 11.02
N GLN A 138 12.34 23.08 10.67
CA GLN A 138 11.10 22.87 11.41
C GLN A 138 10.90 21.42 11.82
N VAL A 139 10.11 21.23 12.89
CA VAL A 139 9.66 19.89 13.29
C VAL A 139 8.70 19.37 12.22
N TYR A 140 8.99 18.17 11.72
CA TYR A 140 8.19 17.52 10.68
C TYR A 140 7.26 16.47 11.29
N TYR A 141 5.95 16.62 11.07
CA TYR A 141 4.92 15.73 11.61
C TYR A 141 4.54 14.67 10.59
N ILE A 142 4.79 13.40 10.92
CA ILE A 142 4.51 12.28 10.02
C ILE A 142 3.87 11.12 10.77
N TRP A 143 2.96 10.42 10.09
CA TRP A 143 2.46 9.12 10.53
C TRP A 143 3.13 8.01 9.74
N VAL A 144 3.72 7.04 10.46
CA VAL A 144 4.42 5.87 9.89
C VAL A 144 3.93 4.62 10.61
N ASP A 145 3.28 3.71 9.91
CA ASP A 145 2.70 2.49 10.49
C ASP A 145 3.69 1.68 11.35
N ALA A 146 4.94 1.51 10.91
CA ALA A 146 5.95 0.74 11.62
C ALA A 146 6.39 1.33 12.98
N VAL A 147 6.14 2.62 13.23
CA VAL A 147 6.57 3.34 14.45
C VAL A 147 5.39 3.89 15.24
N CYS A 148 4.32 4.33 14.56
CA CYS A 148 3.13 4.89 15.20
C CYS A 148 2.22 3.80 15.79
N ILE A 149 2.25 2.59 15.23
CA ILE A 149 1.52 1.42 15.73
C ILE A 149 2.46 0.53 16.53
N ASN A 150 2.03 0.09 17.71
CA ASN A 150 2.76 -0.92 18.46
C ASN A 150 2.68 -2.29 17.75
N GLN A 151 3.73 -2.64 17.02
CA GLN A 151 3.79 -3.89 16.24
C GLN A 151 3.82 -5.17 17.09
N TYR A 152 4.01 -5.03 18.40
CA TYR A 152 4.11 -6.11 19.38
C TYR A 152 2.87 -6.24 20.28
N ASP A 153 1.82 -5.49 19.98
CA ASP A 153 0.50 -5.57 20.60
C ASP A 153 -0.54 -5.85 19.49
N ASP A 154 -0.97 -7.11 19.37
CA ASP A 154 -1.87 -7.52 18.29
C ASP A 154 -3.29 -6.91 18.46
N GLU A 155 -3.72 -6.55 19.68
CA GLU A 155 -4.99 -5.88 19.93
C GLU A 155 -4.94 -4.43 19.45
N GLU A 156 -3.93 -3.66 19.89
CA GLU A 156 -3.70 -2.30 19.42
C GLU A 156 -3.53 -2.28 17.90
N LYS A 157 -2.70 -3.18 17.36
CA LYS A 157 -2.44 -3.29 15.92
C LYS A 157 -3.71 -3.51 15.14
N SER A 158 -4.58 -4.43 15.58
CA SER A 158 -5.85 -4.69 14.89
C SER A 158 -6.77 -3.46 14.89
N VAL A 159 -6.82 -2.71 16.00
CA VAL A 159 -7.57 -1.45 16.09
C VAL A 159 -6.99 -0.38 15.16
N GLN A 160 -5.67 -0.20 15.14
CA GLN A 160 -5.01 0.80 14.32
C GLN A 160 -5.09 0.49 12.82
N VAL A 161 -4.93 -0.79 12.43
CA VAL A 161 -5.08 -1.22 11.02
C VAL A 161 -6.50 -0.94 10.51
N ARG A 162 -7.53 -1.17 11.33
CA ARG A 162 -8.91 -0.77 10.99
C ARG A 162 -9.08 0.73 10.77
N ARG A 163 -8.25 1.55 11.42
CA ARG A 163 -8.28 3.01 11.32
C ARG A 163 -7.33 3.59 10.29
N MET A 164 -6.47 2.77 9.70
CA MET A 164 -5.44 3.22 8.76
C MET A 164 -6.03 4.09 7.66
N ILE A 165 -7.16 3.68 7.07
CA ILE A 165 -7.84 4.48 6.06
C ILE A 165 -8.27 5.87 6.54
N ALA A 166 -8.73 5.99 7.79
CA ALA A 166 -9.11 7.27 8.38
C ALA A 166 -7.89 8.14 8.68
N ILE A 167 -6.76 7.52 9.03
CA ILE A 167 -5.47 8.20 9.27
C ILE A 167 -4.92 8.75 7.95
N PHE A 168 -4.83 7.95 6.89
CA PHE A 168 -4.38 8.43 5.58
C PHE A 168 -5.32 9.51 5.02
N ARG A 169 -6.64 9.37 5.20
CA ARG A 169 -7.62 10.37 4.75
C ARG A 169 -7.48 11.73 5.44
N LYS A 170 -6.99 11.75 6.68
CA LYS A 170 -6.82 12.98 7.49
C LYS A 170 -5.46 13.64 7.34
N ALA A 171 -4.50 12.92 6.78
CA ALA A 171 -3.21 13.47 6.45
C ALA A 171 -3.36 14.64 5.47
N GLN A 172 -2.47 15.62 5.59
CA GLN A 172 -2.35 16.73 4.67
C GLN A 172 -1.94 16.20 3.29
N SER A 173 -0.87 15.41 3.24
CA SER A 173 -0.46 14.67 2.06
C SER A 173 -0.13 13.21 2.41
N VAL A 174 -0.20 12.35 1.41
CA VAL A 174 0.31 10.99 1.45
C VAL A 174 1.58 10.94 0.59
N ILE A 175 2.64 10.39 1.17
CA ILE A 175 3.95 10.33 0.51
C ILE A 175 4.22 8.89 0.12
N ALA A 176 4.19 8.61 -1.18
CA ALA A 176 4.56 7.33 -1.77
C ALA A 176 6.09 7.25 -1.92
N TRP A 177 6.77 6.59 -0.98
CA TRP A 177 8.22 6.46 -0.99
C TRP A 177 8.69 5.25 -1.81
N LEU A 178 9.48 5.51 -2.86
CA LEU A 178 9.97 4.51 -3.81
C LEU A 178 11.42 4.07 -3.57
N GLY A 179 12.18 4.76 -2.71
CA GLY A 179 13.57 4.46 -2.41
C GLY A 179 14.50 5.65 -2.69
N LEU A 180 15.81 5.38 -2.74
CA LEU A 180 16.83 6.38 -3.07
C LEU A 180 16.92 6.61 -4.59
N LYS A 181 17.38 7.80 -5.01
CA LYS A 181 17.44 8.21 -6.43
C LYS A 181 18.36 7.31 -7.24
N GLU A 182 19.48 6.90 -6.65
CA GLU A 182 20.46 5.93 -7.14
C GLU A 182 19.80 4.62 -7.59
N GLU A 183 18.72 4.24 -6.90
CA GLU A 183 18.01 3.00 -7.15
C GLU A 183 16.85 3.18 -8.17
N CYS A 184 16.40 4.42 -8.41
CA CYS A 184 15.28 4.75 -9.31
C CYS A 184 15.70 5.10 -10.74
N GLY A 185 17.00 5.22 -11.01
CA GLY A 185 17.51 5.73 -12.28
C GLY A 185 17.37 7.26 -12.36
N TYR A 186 18.48 7.98 -12.30
CA TYR A 186 18.53 9.43 -12.25
C TYR A 186 17.72 10.09 -13.38
N ALA A 187 17.95 9.64 -14.62
CA ALA A 187 17.33 10.19 -15.82
C ALA A 187 15.79 10.10 -15.80
N ALA A 188 15.22 9.03 -15.26
CA ALA A 188 13.78 8.84 -15.23
C ALA A 188 13.08 9.79 -14.26
N ILE A 189 13.64 9.98 -13.07
CA ILE A 189 13.06 10.87 -12.07
C ILE A 189 13.22 12.34 -12.47
N ASP A 190 14.36 12.72 -13.05
CA ASP A 190 14.58 14.08 -13.53
C ASP A 190 13.65 14.40 -14.70
N TYR A 191 13.50 13.47 -15.65
CA TYR A 191 12.52 13.58 -16.73
C TYR A 191 11.08 13.79 -16.21
N LEU A 192 10.67 13.05 -15.18
CA LEU A 192 9.34 13.21 -14.59
C LEU A 192 9.14 14.51 -13.80
N GLN A 193 10.20 15.21 -13.41
CA GLN A 193 10.08 16.53 -12.80
C GLN A 193 9.94 17.63 -13.85
N ASP A 194 10.68 17.52 -14.94
CA ASP A 194 10.77 18.55 -15.97
C ASP A 194 9.63 18.44 -17.00
N SER A 195 9.18 17.23 -17.33
CA SER A 195 8.13 17.01 -18.33
C SER A 195 6.74 17.03 -17.71
N THR A 196 6.06 18.18 -17.79
CA THR A 196 4.62 18.27 -17.51
C THR A 196 3.74 17.87 -18.69
N ASP A 197 4.34 17.73 -19.88
CA ASP A 197 3.65 17.34 -21.12
C ASP A 197 4.48 16.33 -21.94
N VAL A 198 3.81 15.27 -22.41
CA VAL A 198 4.41 14.15 -23.15
C VAL A 198 4.74 14.56 -24.59
N ASP A 199 4.10 15.61 -25.09
CA ASP A 199 4.22 16.04 -26.49
C ASP A 199 5.42 16.97 -26.75
N GLU A 200 6.02 17.58 -25.73
CA GLU A 200 7.10 18.58 -25.91
C GLU A 200 8.48 17.97 -26.21
N HIS A 201 8.74 16.71 -25.84
CA HIS A 201 10.09 16.12 -25.89
C HIS A 201 10.32 15.19 -27.08
N ARG A 202 9.57 15.40 -28.18
CA ARG A 202 9.58 14.49 -29.35
C ARG A 202 10.94 14.43 -30.08
N ASP A 203 11.82 15.41 -29.86
CA ASP A 203 13.04 15.64 -30.64
C ASP A 203 14.38 15.58 -29.85
N GLU A 204 14.40 15.07 -28.61
CA GLU A 204 15.64 14.98 -27.80
C GLU A 204 16.44 13.67 -27.93
N CYS A 205 17.71 13.69 -27.52
CA CYS A 205 18.79 12.81 -27.96
C CYS A 205 18.59 11.32 -27.59
N MET A 206 18.75 10.42 -28.56
CA MET A 206 18.54 8.96 -28.42
C MET A 206 19.23 8.25 -27.22
N PRO A 207 20.41 8.65 -26.74
CA PRO A 207 21.03 8.06 -25.55
C PRO A 207 20.25 8.36 -24.25
N GLU A 208 19.64 9.54 -24.14
CA GLU A 208 18.86 9.97 -22.97
C GLU A 208 17.56 9.16 -22.88
N LEU A 209 16.90 8.91 -24.02
CA LEU A 209 15.66 8.11 -24.08
C LEU A 209 15.83 6.67 -23.59
N ARG A 210 16.98 6.02 -23.87
CA ARG A 210 17.26 4.66 -23.37
C ARG A 210 17.43 4.63 -21.85
N GLU A 211 18.16 5.59 -21.30
CA GLU A 211 18.38 5.67 -19.85
C GLU A 211 17.09 6.07 -19.11
N ILE A 212 16.26 6.95 -19.71
CA ILE A 212 14.92 7.27 -19.22
C ILE A 212 14.04 6.01 -19.23
N HIS A 213 13.96 5.30 -20.37
CA HIS A 213 13.16 4.07 -20.49
C HIS A 213 13.55 3.04 -19.43
N LYS A 214 14.85 2.76 -19.29
CA LYS A 214 15.39 1.84 -18.29
C LYS A 214 15.08 2.29 -16.86
N GLY A 215 15.27 3.57 -16.55
CA GLY A 215 14.97 4.12 -15.23
C GLY A 215 13.48 4.00 -14.88
N LEU A 216 12.59 4.33 -15.82
CA LEU A 216 11.15 4.17 -15.64
C LEU A 216 10.77 2.70 -15.43
N GLN A 217 11.37 1.76 -16.19
CA GLN A 217 11.17 0.33 -15.96
C GLN A 217 11.58 -0.11 -14.54
N GLU A 218 12.72 0.36 -14.03
CA GLU A 218 13.17 0.06 -12.66
C GLU A 218 12.27 0.68 -11.60
N LEU A 219 11.80 1.90 -11.84
CA LEU A 219 10.81 2.59 -10.99
C LEU A 219 9.52 1.78 -10.85
N TYR A 220 9.08 1.13 -11.94
CA TYR A 220 7.87 0.30 -11.93
C TYR A 220 8.05 -1.10 -11.34
N LYS A 221 9.29 -1.58 -11.24
CA LYS A 221 9.60 -2.83 -10.54
C LYS A 221 9.61 -2.67 -9.02
N ARG A 222 9.53 -1.43 -8.51
CA ARG A 222 9.63 -1.16 -7.08
C ARG A 222 8.57 -1.89 -6.26
N PRO A 223 8.93 -2.44 -5.09
CA PRO A 223 7.99 -3.19 -4.26
C PRO A 223 6.75 -2.43 -3.86
N TRP A 224 6.86 -1.10 -3.67
CA TRP A 224 5.73 -0.27 -3.27
C TRP A 224 4.53 -0.45 -4.20
N LEU A 225 4.73 -0.36 -5.51
CA LEU A 225 3.68 -0.48 -6.54
C LEU A 225 2.96 -1.83 -6.55
N ARG A 226 3.55 -2.85 -5.93
CA ARG A 226 3.00 -4.20 -5.87
C ARG A 226 2.30 -4.50 -4.55
N ARG A 227 2.30 -3.61 -3.56
CA ARG A 227 1.69 -3.89 -2.24
C ARG A 227 0.17 -3.71 -2.29
N THR A 228 -0.55 -4.66 -1.71
CA THR A 228 -2.03 -4.58 -1.63
C THR A 228 -2.51 -3.35 -0.85
N TRP A 229 -1.81 -2.99 0.23
CA TRP A 229 -2.18 -1.86 1.11
C TRP A 229 -2.07 -0.48 0.43
N VAL A 230 -1.15 -0.33 -0.53
CA VAL A 230 -0.96 0.92 -1.27
C VAL A 230 -2.25 1.40 -1.93
N ARG A 231 -3.14 0.48 -2.29
CA ARG A 231 -4.43 0.82 -2.89
C ARG A 231 -5.29 1.69 -2.00
N GLN A 232 -5.44 1.33 -0.71
CA GLN A 232 -6.20 2.14 0.23
C GLN A 232 -5.52 3.49 0.49
N GLU A 233 -4.20 3.49 0.59
CA GLU A 233 -3.37 4.66 0.86
C GLU A 233 -3.51 5.70 -0.28
N VAL A 234 -3.41 5.25 -1.53
CA VAL A 234 -3.63 6.06 -2.75
C VAL A 234 -5.10 6.46 -2.91
N PHE A 235 -6.04 5.57 -2.58
CA PHE A 235 -7.47 5.82 -2.76
C PHE A 235 -8.00 6.94 -1.86
N VAL A 236 -7.48 7.10 -0.64
CA VAL A 236 -7.96 8.13 0.30
C VAL A 236 -7.08 9.36 0.40
N ALA A 237 -5.92 9.34 -0.25
CA ALA A 237 -5.02 10.48 -0.30
C ALA A 237 -5.75 11.70 -0.87
N ARG A 238 -5.67 12.82 -0.16
CA ARG A 238 -6.17 14.11 -0.65
C ARG A 238 -5.18 14.74 -1.60
N ASP A 239 -3.94 14.75 -1.16
CA ASP A 239 -2.76 15.04 -1.94
C ASP A 239 -1.85 13.81 -1.89
N LEU A 240 -1.31 13.41 -3.04
CA LEU A 240 -0.43 12.26 -3.17
C LEU A 240 0.79 12.68 -3.98
N SER A 241 1.95 12.54 -3.37
CA SER A 241 3.23 12.75 -4.03
C SER A 241 4.05 11.46 -4.03
N VAL A 242 4.68 11.18 -5.16
CA VAL A 242 5.65 10.10 -5.30
C VAL A 242 7.02 10.67 -5.02
N ARG A 243 7.74 10.07 -4.07
CA ARG A 243 9.09 10.48 -3.71
C ARG A 243 10.11 9.39 -4.00
N CYS A 244 11.20 9.80 -4.64
CA CYS A 244 12.41 8.99 -4.74
C CYS A 244 13.63 9.85 -4.37
N GLY A 245 14.31 9.51 -3.28
CA GLY A 245 15.31 10.37 -2.67
C GLY A 245 14.69 11.69 -2.19
N GLN A 246 15.36 12.80 -2.46
CA GLN A 246 14.84 14.14 -2.15
C GLN A 246 13.84 14.64 -3.21
N THR A 247 13.72 13.91 -4.32
CA THR A 247 12.91 14.31 -5.45
C THR A 247 11.44 13.94 -5.24
N ALA A 248 10.54 14.90 -5.45
CA ALA A 248 9.10 14.72 -5.37
C ALA A 248 8.47 14.93 -6.75
N VAL A 249 7.58 14.01 -7.12
CA VAL A 249 6.81 14.01 -8.37
C VAL A 249 5.32 13.95 -8.00
N PRO A 250 4.47 14.86 -8.49
CA PRO A 250 3.02 14.78 -8.29
C PRO A 250 2.46 13.47 -8.83
N TRP A 251 1.45 12.90 -8.15
CA TRP A 251 0.83 11.66 -8.61
C TRP A 251 0.25 11.77 -10.03
N SER A 252 -0.28 12.93 -10.41
CA SER A 252 -0.78 13.20 -11.77
C SER A 252 0.27 12.94 -12.85
N THR A 253 1.52 13.37 -12.62
CA THR A 253 2.64 13.13 -13.54
C THR A 253 3.05 11.66 -13.53
N PHE A 254 2.93 10.98 -12.39
CA PHE A 254 3.20 9.55 -12.30
C PHE A 254 2.15 8.68 -13.05
N LEU A 255 0.94 9.21 -13.31
CA LEU A 255 -0.11 8.48 -14.04
C LEU A 255 0.09 8.44 -15.55
N ILE A 256 0.77 9.43 -16.13
CA ILE A 256 0.98 9.51 -17.58
C ILE A 256 2.15 8.65 -18.06
N VAL A 257 2.97 8.14 -17.14
CA VAL A 257 4.21 7.42 -17.46
C VAL A 257 4.01 6.15 -18.31
N PRO A 258 2.92 5.36 -18.17
CA PRO A 258 2.67 4.27 -19.11
C PRO A 258 2.59 4.76 -20.57
N ARG A 259 1.96 5.92 -20.81
CA ARG A 259 1.89 6.53 -22.16
C ARG A 259 3.25 7.03 -22.62
N VAL A 260 4.04 7.62 -21.72
CA VAL A 260 5.43 8.01 -21.98
C VAL A 260 6.26 6.79 -22.38
N LEU A 261 6.16 5.69 -21.63
CA LEU A 261 6.86 4.44 -21.93
C LEU A 261 6.48 3.88 -23.32
N ASP A 262 5.18 3.89 -23.65
CA ASP A 262 4.70 3.46 -24.97
C ASP A 262 5.27 4.34 -26.11
N SER A 263 5.29 5.67 -25.91
CA SER A 263 5.85 6.64 -26.87
C SER A 263 7.36 6.45 -27.06
N ILE A 264 8.12 6.34 -25.98
CA ILE A 264 9.58 6.10 -26.03
C ILE A 264 9.89 4.76 -26.71
N GLU A 265 9.11 3.72 -26.43
CA GLU A 265 9.27 2.42 -27.11
C GLU A 265 9.03 2.51 -28.62
N GLU A 266 8.02 3.25 -29.05
CA GLU A 266 7.74 3.47 -30.46
C GLU A 266 8.89 4.22 -31.16
N GLN A 267 9.44 5.26 -30.52
CA GLN A 267 10.60 5.98 -31.02
C GLN A 267 11.85 5.09 -31.10
N LEU A 268 12.11 4.28 -30.08
CA LEU A 268 13.25 3.35 -30.08
C LEU A 268 13.10 2.26 -31.17
N ARG A 269 11.89 1.74 -31.40
CA ARG A 269 11.60 0.79 -32.49
C ARG A 269 11.80 1.42 -33.87
N SER A 270 11.28 2.64 -34.08
CA SER A 270 11.39 3.33 -35.38
C SER A 270 12.84 3.69 -35.72
N ALA A 271 13.66 3.98 -34.71
CA ALA A 271 15.09 4.23 -34.84
C ALA A 271 15.94 2.96 -35.09
N LYS A 272 15.33 1.77 -35.26
CA LYS A 272 16.02 0.48 -35.47
C LYS A 272 17.09 0.18 -34.42
N VAL A 273 16.81 0.51 -33.17
CA VAL A 273 17.65 0.13 -32.05
C VAL A 273 17.48 -1.36 -31.76
N ASP A 274 18.57 -2.12 -31.77
CA ASP A 274 18.56 -3.52 -31.33
C ASP A 274 18.29 -3.58 -29.81
N PHE A 275 17.13 -4.12 -29.44
CA PHE A 275 16.82 -4.44 -28.05
C PHE A 275 17.43 -5.79 -27.69
N SER A 276 18.08 -5.88 -26.53
CA SER A 276 18.48 -7.19 -26.04
C SER A 276 17.22 -8.00 -25.66
N PRO A 277 17.29 -9.34 -25.68
CA PRO A 277 16.20 -10.17 -25.17
C PRO A 277 15.85 -9.91 -23.70
N ALA A 278 16.76 -9.33 -22.90
CA ALA A 278 16.49 -8.92 -21.54
C ALA A 278 15.61 -7.67 -21.48
N ASP A 279 15.84 -6.71 -22.38
CA ASP A 279 15.04 -5.48 -22.49
C ASP A 279 13.61 -5.82 -22.92
N LEU A 280 13.45 -6.70 -23.92
CA LEU A 280 12.14 -7.19 -24.37
C LEU A 280 11.37 -7.96 -23.27
N ARG A 281 12.07 -8.64 -22.36
CA ARG A 281 11.44 -9.29 -21.19
C ARG A 281 11.12 -8.28 -20.08
N ALA A 282 11.91 -7.23 -19.92
CA ALA A 282 11.57 -6.15 -18.99
C ALA A 282 10.29 -5.45 -19.44
N LEU A 283 10.08 -5.27 -20.74
CA LEU A 283 8.86 -4.73 -21.36
C LEU A 283 7.60 -5.54 -21.02
N SER A 284 7.65 -6.87 -21.11
CA SER A 284 6.51 -7.73 -20.75
C SER A 284 6.23 -7.80 -19.25
N ASN A 285 7.20 -7.46 -18.39
CA ASN A 285 7.00 -7.41 -16.95
C ASN A 285 6.26 -6.14 -16.48
N VAL A 286 6.15 -5.12 -17.34
CA VAL A 286 5.40 -3.88 -17.11
C VAL A 286 3.96 -4.00 -17.65
N GLU A 287 3.57 -5.14 -18.21
CA GLU A 287 2.26 -5.38 -18.85
C GLU A 287 1.04 -5.08 -17.96
N HIS A 288 1.14 -5.35 -16.65
CA HIS A 288 0.10 -5.02 -15.67
C HIS A 288 -0.12 -3.50 -15.50
N LEU A 289 0.90 -2.71 -15.85
CA LEU A 289 0.88 -1.24 -15.83
C LEU A 289 0.43 -0.68 -17.20
N ARG A 290 0.80 -1.33 -18.31
CA ARG A 290 0.26 -1.04 -19.66
C ARG A 290 -1.26 -1.21 -19.74
N GLN A 291 -1.81 -2.10 -18.92
CA GLN A 291 -3.27 -2.30 -18.81
C GLN A 291 -3.97 -1.24 -17.94
N GLY A 292 -3.30 -0.16 -17.53
CA GLY A 292 -3.93 0.97 -16.85
C GLY A 292 -4.53 0.61 -15.48
N LYS A 293 -4.04 -0.40 -14.76
CA LYS A 293 -4.69 -0.87 -13.51
C LYS A 293 -4.42 0.00 -12.28
N LEU A 294 -3.23 0.62 -12.21
CA LEU A 294 -2.98 1.69 -11.22
C LEU A 294 -3.68 2.99 -11.64
N GLU A 295 -3.79 3.24 -12.95
CA GLU A 295 -4.64 4.30 -13.51
C GLU A 295 -6.10 4.04 -13.16
N GLU A 296 -6.61 2.80 -13.14
CA GLU A 296 -7.97 2.44 -12.73
C GLU A 296 -8.19 2.70 -11.22
N VAL A 297 -7.22 2.38 -10.37
CA VAL A 297 -7.24 2.77 -8.95
C VAL A 297 -7.24 4.30 -8.81
N ALA A 298 -6.42 5.01 -9.57
CA ALA A 298 -6.36 6.46 -9.58
C ALA A 298 -7.58 7.12 -10.25
N LEU A 299 -8.23 6.47 -11.21
CA LEU A 299 -9.46 6.89 -11.85
C LEU A 299 -10.60 6.70 -10.85
N THR A 300 -10.62 5.62 -10.06
CA THR A 300 -11.50 5.52 -8.89
C THR A 300 -11.18 6.57 -7.82
N THR A 301 -9.92 6.96 -7.59
CA THR A 301 -9.54 8.11 -6.73
C THR A 301 -10.06 9.42 -7.31
N ALA A 302 -9.93 9.65 -8.62
CA ALA A 302 -10.41 10.85 -9.31
C ALA A 302 -11.95 10.91 -9.33
N LEU A 303 -12.63 9.78 -9.50
CA LEU A 303 -14.09 9.65 -9.41
C LEU A 303 -14.58 9.81 -7.96
N ALA A 304 -13.84 9.31 -6.96
CA ALA A 304 -14.14 9.51 -5.54
C ALA A 304 -13.86 10.95 -5.08
N SER A 305 -12.88 11.64 -5.69
CA SER A 305 -12.58 13.05 -5.44
C SER A 305 -13.54 14.00 -6.18
N ARG A 306 -14.03 13.62 -7.38
CA ARG A 306 -15.10 14.35 -8.10
C ARG A 306 -16.47 14.29 -7.42
N ARG A 307 -16.73 13.31 -6.55
CA ARG A 307 -17.94 13.28 -5.68
C ARG A 307 -18.05 14.48 -4.73
N ARG A 308 -17.02 15.33 -4.58
CA ARG A 308 -17.02 16.43 -3.61
C ARG A 308 -17.48 17.79 -4.11
N ASN A 309 -17.50 18.09 -5.43
CA ASN A 309 -17.67 19.48 -5.87
C ASN A 309 -18.68 19.80 -7.00
N ASP A 310 -19.30 18.86 -7.73
CA ASP A 310 -20.22 19.29 -8.83
C ASP A 310 -21.46 18.42 -9.06
N ILE A 311 -22.49 19.14 -9.48
CA ILE A 311 -23.90 18.80 -9.71
C ILE A 311 -24.07 17.72 -10.79
N GLY A 312 -24.92 16.73 -10.51
CA GLY A 312 -25.72 16.00 -11.50
C GLY A 312 -24.98 15.10 -12.50
N TRP A 313 -24.57 13.90 -12.06
CA TRP A 313 -24.47 12.75 -12.98
C TRP A 313 -25.44 11.65 -12.57
N HIS A 314 -26.36 11.32 -13.46
CA HIS A 314 -27.27 10.19 -13.36
C HIS A 314 -26.54 8.92 -13.81
N GLY A 315 -26.04 8.12 -12.86
CA GLY A 315 -25.42 6.81 -13.11
C GLY A 315 -24.91 6.17 -11.81
N GLY A 316 -25.77 5.39 -11.16
CA GLY A 316 -25.63 4.95 -9.76
C GLY A 316 -24.80 3.69 -9.51
N ASP A 317 -23.62 3.52 -10.10
CA ASP A 317 -22.75 2.39 -9.76
C ASP A 317 -21.83 2.73 -8.57
N SER A 318 -22.23 2.25 -7.39
CA SER A 318 -21.42 2.27 -6.17
C SER A 318 -20.13 1.45 -6.32
N ILE A 319 -19.00 1.91 -5.78
CA ILE A 319 -17.76 1.11 -5.75
C ILE A 319 -17.96 -0.01 -4.71
N ASN A 320 -18.27 -1.22 -5.21
CA ASN A 320 -18.49 -2.40 -4.38
C ASN A 320 -17.20 -3.23 -4.19
N LEU A 321 -17.19 -4.09 -3.17
CA LEU A 321 -16.03 -4.92 -2.81
C LEU A 321 -15.56 -5.81 -3.98
N LEU A 322 -16.50 -6.32 -4.78
CA LEU A 322 -16.19 -7.20 -5.90
C LEU A 322 -15.39 -6.47 -6.99
N THR A 323 -15.79 -5.25 -7.35
CA THR A 323 -15.07 -4.41 -8.33
C THR A 323 -13.63 -4.20 -7.89
N VAL A 324 -13.43 -3.91 -6.61
CA VAL A 324 -12.09 -3.67 -6.05
C VAL A 324 -11.27 -4.96 -5.93
N LEU A 325 -11.89 -6.10 -5.63
CA LEU A 325 -11.21 -7.41 -5.58
C LEU A 325 -10.77 -7.91 -6.96
N ARG A 326 -11.56 -7.66 -8.02
CA ARG A 326 -11.20 -8.05 -9.39
C ARG A 326 -9.92 -7.39 -9.89
N THR A 327 -9.71 -6.15 -9.49
CA THR A 327 -8.51 -5.36 -9.82
C THR A 327 -7.34 -5.62 -8.86
N ALA A 328 -7.55 -6.39 -7.78
CA ALA A 328 -6.56 -6.69 -6.74
C ALA A 328 -5.55 -7.79 -7.10
N GLY A 329 -5.87 -8.69 -8.04
CA GLY A 329 -5.14 -9.96 -8.22
C GLY A 329 -3.67 -9.85 -8.66
N HIS A 330 -3.22 -8.66 -9.06
CA HIS A 330 -1.81 -8.41 -9.41
C HIS A 330 -0.97 -7.88 -8.25
N PHE A 331 -1.62 -7.46 -7.16
CA PHE A 331 -0.93 -7.00 -5.97
C PHE A 331 -0.50 -8.20 -5.13
N LYS A 332 0.56 -7.99 -4.36
CA LYS A 332 1.16 -8.95 -3.47
C LYS A 332 0.84 -8.56 -2.03
N ALA A 333 0.65 -9.57 -1.20
CA ALA A 333 0.51 -9.41 0.23
C ALA A 333 1.38 -10.46 0.93
N THR A 334 2.09 -10.05 1.99
CA THR A 334 2.86 -10.98 2.82
C THR A 334 1.93 -11.85 3.66
N ASN A 335 0.81 -11.28 4.13
CA ASN A 335 -0.26 -12.01 4.79
C ASN A 335 -1.43 -12.19 3.81
N PRO A 336 -1.82 -13.43 3.45
CA PRO A 336 -2.94 -13.67 2.52
C PRO A 336 -4.26 -13.02 2.93
N ARG A 337 -4.46 -12.74 4.22
CA ARG A 337 -5.65 -12.04 4.75
C ARG A 337 -5.79 -10.62 4.18
N ASP A 338 -4.68 -9.98 3.88
CA ASP A 338 -4.67 -8.59 3.42
C ASP A 338 -5.19 -8.43 1.98
N PHE A 339 -5.37 -9.51 1.22
CA PHE A 339 -6.07 -9.46 -0.08
C PHE A 339 -7.52 -9.00 0.06
N VAL A 340 -8.16 -9.31 1.20
CA VAL A 340 -9.50 -8.82 1.54
C VAL A 340 -9.40 -7.54 2.37
N TYR A 341 -8.66 -7.57 3.48
CA TYR A 341 -8.61 -6.43 4.42
C TYR A 341 -7.96 -5.18 3.82
N GLY A 342 -6.96 -5.35 2.94
CA GLY A 342 -6.30 -4.28 2.21
C GLY A 342 -7.18 -3.61 1.16
N VAL A 343 -8.40 -4.10 0.91
CA VAL A 343 -9.34 -3.48 -0.04
C VAL A 343 -10.67 -3.04 0.54
N LEU A 344 -11.03 -3.53 1.73
CA LEU A 344 -12.30 -3.20 2.40
C LEU A 344 -12.57 -1.71 2.54
N GLY A 345 -11.54 -0.91 2.85
CA GLY A 345 -11.68 0.53 3.04
C GLY A 345 -12.09 1.30 1.78
N MET A 346 -11.93 0.72 0.59
CA MET A 346 -12.27 1.36 -0.70
C MET A 346 -13.73 1.18 -1.10
N THR A 347 -14.55 0.54 -0.26
CA THR A 347 -15.94 0.21 -0.58
C THR A 347 -16.91 1.27 -0.06
N ASP A 348 -18.04 1.46 -0.76
CA ASP A 348 -19.04 2.47 -0.39
C ASP A 348 -19.62 2.30 1.02
N THR A 349 -19.55 1.09 1.59
CA THR A 349 -19.93 0.83 2.99
C THR A 349 -18.98 1.45 4.01
N ALA A 350 -17.69 1.59 3.68
CA ALA A 350 -16.70 2.24 4.54
C ALA A 350 -16.67 3.77 4.38
N THR A 351 -17.21 4.30 3.28
CA THR A 351 -17.23 5.74 2.96
C THR A 351 -18.57 6.42 3.28
N ARG A 352 -19.70 5.71 3.19
CA ARG A 352 -21.06 6.25 3.45
C ARG A 352 -21.37 6.57 4.91
N SER A 353 -20.61 6.07 5.87
CA SER A 353 -20.91 6.21 7.31
C SER A 353 -20.96 7.66 7.85
N LYS A 354 -20.73 8.72 7.05
CA LYS A 354 -20.66 10.11 7.57
C LYS A 354 -21.19 11.24 6.67
N ALA A 355 -21.69 10.96 5.46
CA ALA A 355 -22.18 12.04 4.58
C ALA A 355 -23.69 12.27 4.71
N ASP A 356 -24.47 11.23 4.94
CA ASP A 356 -25.89 11.34 5.25
C ASP A 356 -26.08 11.11 6.74
N ASN A 357 -26.72 12.06 7.44
CA ASN A 357 -27.26 11.87 8.80
C ASN A 357 -28.40 10.84 8.85
N SER A 358 -28.56 10.03 7.81
CA SER A 358 -29.46 8.90 7.78
C SER A 358 -28.82 7.78 8.62
N PRO A 359 -29.52 7.23 9.63
CA PRO A 359 -29.03 6.08 10.35
C PRO A 359 -28.68 4.99 9.31
N ALA A 360 -27.45 4.47 9.39
CA ALA A 360 -27.07 3.30 8.62
C ALA A 360 -28.15 2.23 8.89
N PRO A 361 -28.74 1.60 7.87
CA PRO A 361 -29.72 0.54 8.13
C PRO A 361 -29.04 -0.49 9.04
N ASP A 362 -29.67 -0.75 10.20
CA ASP A 362 -29.13 -1.56 11.31
C ASP A 362 -28.68 -2.98 10.89
N ASN A 363 -29.00 -3.41 9.67
CA ASN A 363 -28.70 -4.71 9.08
C ASN A 363 -27.58 -4.69 8.03
N LEU A 364 -26.78 -3.63 7.94
CA LEU A 364 -25.64 -3.62 7.04
C LEU A 364 -24.50 -4.45 7.66
N GLU A 365 -24.51 -5.77 7.45
CA GLU A 365 -23.39 -6.67 7.80
C GLU A 365 -22.10 -6.01 7.32
N THR A 366 -21.29 -5.51 8.26
CA THR A 366 -19.94 -5.03 7.97
C THR A 366 -19.02 -6.24 8.02
N LEU A 367 -18.01 -6.30 7.15
CA LEU A 367 -16.97 -7.34 7.25
C LEU A 367 -15.88 -6.82 8.21
N PRO A 368 -15.88 -7.19 9.52
CA PRO A 368 -14.91 -6.66 10.45
C PRO A 368 -13.51 -7.21 10.14
N VAL A 369 -12.48 -6.37 10.31
CA VAL A 369 -11.09 -6.82 10.22
C VAL A 369 -10.74 -7.56 11.50
N ASP A 370 -10.52 -8.86 11.37
CA ASP A 370 -10.14 -9.77 12.45
C ASP A 370 -8.98 -10.66 12.01
N TYR A 371 -7.81 -10.44 12.62
CA TYR A 371 -6.60 -11.21 12.32
C TYR A 371 -6.52 -12.53 13.10
N SER A 372 -7.43 -12.80 14.04
CA SER A 372 -7.50 -14.06 14.77
C SER A 372 -8.03 -15.21 13.91
N LYS A 373 -8.86 -14.90 12.90
CA LYS A 373 -9.40 -15.86 11.94
C LYS A 373 -8.33 -16.43 11.00
N SER A 374 -8.56 -17.65 10.55
CA SER A 374 -7.79 -18.28 9.47
C SER A 374 -8.03 -17.59 8.13
N VAL A 375 -7.15 -17.82 7.16
CA VAL A 375 -7.30 -17.28 5.79
C VAL A 375 -8.58 -17.82 5.14
N SER A 376 -8.88 -19.11 5.34
CA SER A 376 -10.06 -19.77 4.78
C SER A 376 -11.36 -19.13 5.29
N GLU A 377 -11.47 -18.89 6.60
CA GLU A 377 -12.63 -18.23 7.19
C GLU A 377 -12.84 -16.82 6.64
N ILE A 378 -11.78 -16.02 6.50
CA ILE A 378 -11.87 -14.66 5.97
C ILE A 378 -12.34 -14.66 4.51
N PHE A 379 -11.86 -15.61 3.72
CA PHE A 379 -12.26 -15.73 2.31
C PHE A 379 -13.72 -16.16 2.18
N GLN A 380 -14.17 -17.05 3.06
CA GLN A 380 -15.58 -17.45 3.18
C GLN A 380 -16.47 -16.28 3.61
N ASP A 381 -16.05 -15.51 4.61
CA ASP A 381 -16.81 -14.35 5.09
C ASP A 381 -16.95 -13.28 4.00
N ALA A 382 -15.88 -13.01 3.24
CA ALA A 382 -15.93 -12.12 2.08
C ALA A 382 -16.87 -12.63 0.98
N ALA A 383 -16.85 -13.95 0.72
CA ALA A 383 -17.75 -14.57 -0.25
C ALA A 383 -19.22 -14.49 0.20
N LYS A 384 -19.52 -14.80 1.47
CA LYS A 384 -20.87 -14.66 2.07
C LYS A 384 -21.35 -13.22 1.99
N TYR A 385 -20.52 -12.25 2.37
CA TYR A 385 -20.82 -10.82 2.28
C TYR A 385 -21.21 -10.39 0.86
N LEU A 386 -20.49 -10.89 -0.16
CA LEU A 386 -20.79 -10.59 -1.56
C LEU A 386 -22.07 -11.29 -2.05
N ILE A 387 -22.29 -12.55 -1.65
CA ILE A 387 -23.50 -13.32 -1.98
C ILE A 387 -24.74 -12.63 -1.40
N ASN A 388 -24.69 -12.23 -0.12
CA ASN A 388 -25.77 -11.52 0.57
C ASN A 388 -26.12 -10.17 -0.09
N ARG A 389 -25.22 -9.63 -0.92
CA ARG A 389 -25.41 -8.38 -1.69
C ARG A 389 -25.72 -8.61 -3.16
N GLY A 390 -26.13 -9.81 -3.54
CA GLY A 390 -26.58 -10.12 -4.90
C GLY A 390 -25.47 -10.44 -5.89
N HIS A 391 -24.22 -10.62 -5.44
CA HIS A 391 -23.08 -10.92 -6.31
C HIS A 391 -22.80 -12.43 -6.45
N LEU A 392 -23.77 -13.31 -6.17
CA LEU A 392 -23.60 -14.77 -6.19
C LEU A 392 -22.93 -15.30 -7.47
N LEU A 393 -23.44 -14.93 -8.65
CA LEU A 393 -22.90 -15.43 -9.92
C LEU A 393 -21.42 -15.04 -10.14
N HIS A 394 -21.03 -13.85 -9.68
CA HIS A 394 -19.64 -13.39 -9.77
C HIS A 394 -18.75 -14.15 -8.78
N VAL A 395 -19.24 -14.40 -7.56
CA VAL A 395 -18.53 -15.22 -6.57
C VAL A 395 -18.31 -16.63 -7.12
N LEU A 396 -19.34 -17.27 -7.68
CA LEU A 396 -19.21 -18.62 -8.27
C LEU A 396 -18.27 -18.64 -9.48
N HIS A 397 -18.31 -17.63 -10.34
CA HIS A 397 -17.38 -17.49 -11.45
C HIS A 397 -15.91 -17.49 -10.97
N HIS A 398 -15.61 -16.72 -9.92
CA HIS A 398 -14.27 -16.68 -9.35
C HIS A 398 -13.92 -17.94 -8.52
N ALA A 399 -14.91 -18.60 -7.93
CA ALA A 399 -14.72 -19.86 -7.21
C ALA A 399 -14.22 -20.98 -8.15
N GLY A 400 -14.64 -20.99 -9.41
CA GLY A 400 -14.15 -21.90 -10.44
C GLY A 400 -12.76 -21.58 -11.00
N GLY A 401 -12.10 -20.52 -10.51
CA GLY A 401 -10.79 -20.07 -10.96
C GLY A 401 -9.60 -20.85 -10.37
N ARG A 402 -8.39 -20.28 -10.51
CA ARG A 402 -7.18 -20.83 -9.88
C ARG A 402 -7.31 -20.83 -8.36
N ARG A 403 -6.86 -21.91 -7.72
CA ARG A 403 -6.79 -22.07 -6.26
C ARG A 403 -5.39 -22.52 -5.87
N GLY A 404 -4.87 -21.97 -4.79
CA GLY A 404 -3.67 -22.53 -4.16
C GLY A 404 -3.98 -23.84 -3.46
N LEU A 405 -3.07 -24.82 -3.56
CA LEU A 405 -3.20 -26.13 -2.93
C LEU A 405 -3.00 -26.10 -1.40
N ASP A 406 -2.60 -24.95 -0.88
CA ASP A 406 -2.22 -24.70 0.52
C ASP A 406 -3.41 -24.33 1.42
N LEU A 407 -4.59 -24.04 0.86
CA LEU A 407 -5.77 -23.65 1.62
C LEU A 407 -6.93 -24.63 1.40
N ASP A 408 -7.48 -25.15 2.49
CA ASP A 408 -8.74 -25.89 2.47
C ASP A 408 -9.92 -24.92 2.36
N LEU A 409 -10.37 -24.69 1.12
CA LEU A 409 -11.45 -23.76 0.78
C LEU A 409 -12.65 -24.53 0.23
N PRO A 410 -13.89 -24.28 0.72
CA PRO A 410 -15.10 -24.84 0.13
C PRO A 410 -15.20 -24.58 -1.38
N SER A 411 -15.89 -25.45 -2.11
CA SER A 411 -16.03 -25.34 -3.57
C SER A 411 -16.69 -24.04 -4.03
N TRP A 412 -17.48 -23.38 -3.17
CA TRP A 412 -18.16 -22.11 -3.48
C TRP A 412 -17.35 -20.86 -3.11
N THR A 413 -16.22 -21.00 -2.43
CA THR A 413 -15.41 -19.87 -1.97
C THR A 413 -14.27 -19.59 -2.95
N PRO A 414 -14.16 -18.36 -3.48
CA PRO A 414 -13.01 -17.95 -4.29
C PRO A 414 -11.73 -17.87 -3.48
N ASP A 415 -10.62 -18.24 -4.12
CA ASP A 415 -9.29 -17.86 -3.64
C ASP A 415 -9.02 -16.42 -4.10
N TRP A 416 -9.23 -15.46 -3.19
CA TRP A 416 -9.12 -14.03 -3.48
C TRP A 416 -7.69 -13.57 -3.86
N ARG A 417 -6.69 -14.46 -3.77
CA ARG A 417 -5.32 -14.21 -4.26
C ARG A 417 -5.23 -14.21 -5.79
N TYR A 418 -6.16 -14.84 -6.51
CA TYR A 418 -6.06 -15.11 -7.95
C TYR A 418 -7.21 -14.54 -8.79
N THR A 419 -7.79 -13.42 -8.36
CA THR A 419 -8.99 -12.81 -8.96
C THR A 419 -8.79 -12.17 -10.34
N SER A 420 -7.54 -11.92 -10.76
CA SER A 420 -7.24 -11.24 -12.02
C SER A 420 -7.02 -12.21 -13.19
N GLY A 421 -7.80 -12.05 -14.27
CA GLY A 421 -7.48 -12.60 -15.59
C GLY A 421 -7.42 -14.12 -15.71
N SER A 422 -7.86 -14.87 -14.70
CA SER A 422 -8.02 -16.31 -14.82
C SER A 422 -9.16 -16.58 -15.79
N LYS A 423 -8.82 -16.90 -17.05
CA LYS A 423 -9.73 -17.69 -17.88
C LYS A 423 -10.10 -18.92 -17.03
N PRO A 424 -11.39 -19.17 -16.78
CA PRO A 424 -11.77 -20.37 -16.05
C PRO A 424 -11.15 -21.57 -16.76
N ASN A 425 -10.56 -22.48 -15.99
CA ASN A 425 -9.96 -23.70 -16.52
C ASN A 425 -11.10 -24.66 -16.92
N PHE A 426 -11.92 -24.26 -17.88
CA PHE A 426 -12.84 -25.16 -18.56
C PHE A 426 -12.02 -25.96 -19.57
N SER A 427 -11.25 -26.96 -19.10
CA SER A 427 -10.81 -28.01 -20.01
C SER A 427 -12.09 -28.67 -20.53
N ALA A 428 -12.29 -28.62 -21.85
CA ALA A 428 -13.50 -28.97 -22.59
C ALA A 428 -13.94 -30.45 -22.53
N THR A 429 -13.64 -31.16 -21.43
CA THR A 429 -13.97 -32.56 -21.20
C THR A 429 -14.74 -32.81 -19.90
N SER A 430 -15.01 -31.77 -19.09
CA SER A 430 -15.89 -31.91 -17.92
C SER A 430 -17.15 -31.07 -18.10
N THR A 431 -18.24 -31.75 -18.43
CA THR A 431 -19.59 -31.23 -18.25
C THR A 431 -19.68 -30.63 -16.85
N LEU A 432 -20.08 -29.36 -16.77
CA LEU A 432 -20.40 -28.68 -15.52
C LEU A 432 -21.60 -29.38 -14.86
N VAL A 433 -21.34 -30.47 -14.15
CA VAL A 433 -22.15 -30.85 -13.01
C VAL A 433 -21.48 -30.21 -11.82
N ALA A 434 -21.58 -28.88 -11.72
CA ALA A 434 -21.38 -28.24 -10.45
C ALA A 434 -22.59 -28.63 -9.58
N ILE A 435 -22.46 -29.73 -8.84
CA ILE A 435 -23.39 -30.05 -7.75
C ILE A 435 -23.07 -29.02 -6.65
N TRP A 436 -23.60 -27.82 -6.82
CA TRP A 436 -23.70 -26.88 -5.72
C TRP A 436 -24.77 -27.45 -4.78
N LYS A 437 -24.33 -28.09 -3.70
CA LYS A 437 -25.24 -28.39 -2.60
C LYS A 437 -25.54 -27.07 -1.88
N ILE A 438 -26.46 -26.29 -2.45
CA ILE A 438 -27.02 -25.11 -1.80
C ILE A 438 -28.01 -25.65 -0.77
N GLU A 439 -27.50 -25.99 0.42
CA GLU A 439 -28.37 -26.12 1.59
C GLU A 439 -28.79 -24.69 1.96
N LEU A 440 -30.02 -24.34 1.59
CA LEU A 440 -30.68 -23.15 2.12
C LEU A 440 -30.72 -23.32 3.64
N LEU A 441 -29.92 -22.52 4.36
CA LEU A 441 -30.05 -22.44 5.81
C LEU A 441 -31.46 -21.90 6.12
N PRO A 442 -32.24 -22.57 6.98
CA PRO A 442 -33.56 -22.06 7.36
C PRO A 442 -33.39 -20.70 8.03
N ALA A 443 -34.19 -19.73 7.58
CA ALA A 443 -34.28 -18.42 8.22
C ALA A 443 -34.72 -18.62 9.68
N SER A 444 -33.88 -18.17 10.62
CA SER A 444 -34.21 -18.06 12.04
C SER A 444 -34.42 -16.62 12.41
#